data_AF-A0A1G1T7F1-F1
#
_entry.id   AF-A0A1G1T7F1-F1
#
_cell.length_a   1.000
_cell.length_b   1.000
_cell.length_c   1.000
_cell.angle_alpha   90.00
_cell.angle_beta   90.00
_cell.angle_gamma   90.00
#
_symmetry.space_group_name_H-M   'P 1'
#
loop_
_entity.id
_entity.type
_entity.pdbx_description
1 polymer ?
#
loop_
_entity_poly.entity_id
_entity_poly.type
_entity_poly.pdbx_seq_one_letter_code
_entity_poly.pdbx_strand_id
1 'polypeptide(L)'
;MLGSCADSCEGSIETLVLYAKPGPKAVGRSIYVNVVNKPDLGIKQSLMYEGKEFGTFENVVIINDPTNRFASNRTICFSKFRQEAATTGGDLMEEGLPVITVE
;
A
#
# COMPACT_ATOMS: atom_id res chain seq x y z
N MET A 1 -22.76 1.13 25.16
CA MET A 1 -22.03 -0.06 24.66
C MET A 1 -21.09 0.42 23.56
N LEU A 2 -19.79 0.46 23.83
CA LEU A 2 -18.75 0.77 22.83
C LEU A 2 -18.44 -0.54 22.09
N GLY A 3 -19.28 -0.87 21.11
CA GLY A 3 -19.14 -2.07 20.29
C GLY A 3 -18.84 -1.69 18.85
N SER A 4 -17.57 -1.41 18.57
CA SER A 4 -17.01 -1.56 17.23
C SER A 4 -15.49 -1.59 17.35
N CYS A 5 -14.97 -2.65 17.96
CA CYS A 5 -13.67 -3.15 17.53
C CYS A 5 -13.94 -3.71 16.14
N ALA A 6 -13.53 -2.97 15.09
CA ALA A 6 -13.47 -3.53 13.76
C ALA A 6 -12.78 -4.88 13.86
N ASP A 7 -13.42 -5.95 13.38
CA ASP A 7 -12.85 -7.29 13.40
C ASP A 7 -11.43 -7.19 12.83
N SER A 8 -10.42 -7.38 13.69
CA SER A 8 -9.02 -7.38 13.28
C SER A 8 -8.90 -8.36 12.12
N CYS A 9 -8.26 -8.01 11.01
CA CYS A 9 -8.17 -8.79 9.77
C CYS A 9 -7.79 -10.27 10.06
N GLU A 10 -8.73 -11.14 10.45
CA GLU A 10 -8.43 -12.38 11.20
C GLU A 10 -7.47 -13.27 10.39
N GLY A 11 -6.22 -13.37 10.84
CA GLY A 11 -5.16 -14.12 10.16
C GLY A 11 -4.70 -13.55 8.80
N SER A 12 -5.27 -12.45 8.34
CA SER A 12 -4.91 -11.74 7.11
C SER A 12 -3.88 -10.64 7.36
N ILE A 13 -3.18 -10.24 6.30
CA ILE A 13 -2.31 -9.07 6.32
C ILE A 13 -3.19 -7.83 6.39
N GLU A 14 -2.92 -7.00 7.39
CA GLU A 14 -3.60 -5.73 7.63
C GLU A 14 -2.72 -4.58 7.17
N THR A 15 -3.31 -3.63 6.47
CA THR A 15 -2.62 -2.41 6.05
C THR A 15 -3.46 -1.17 6.29
N LEU A 16 -2.77 -0.07 6.59
CA LEU A 16 -3.34 1.28 6.63
C LEU A 16 -3.07 1.96 5.30
N VAL A 17 -4.12 2.44 4.64
CA VAL A 17 -3.99 3.20 3.39
C VAL A 17 -3.49 4.61 3.72
N LEU A 18 -2.38 4.98 3.08
CA LEU A 18 -1.73 6.28 3.24
C LEU A 18 -2.28 7.27 2.21
N TYR A 19 -2.15 6.93 0.93
CA TYR A 19 -2.73 7.68 -0.19
C TYR A 19 -2.76 6.80 -1.46
N ALA A 20 -3.47 7.29 -2.48
CA ALA A 20 -3.50 6.68 -3.80
C ALA A 20 -3.01 7.66 -4.87
N LYS A 21 -2.24 7.17 -5.84
CA LYS A 21 -1.82 7.90 -7.05
C LYS A 21 -2.38 7.19 -8.30
N PRO A 22 -2.50 7.87 -9.45
CA PRO A 22 -2.72 7.18 -10.73
C PRO A 22 -1.70 6.07 -10.92
N GLY A 23 -2.17 4.89 -11.35
CA GLY A 23 -1.28 3.74 -11.56
C GLY A 23 -0.37 3.88 -12.78
N PRO A 24 0.59 2.96 -12.95
CA PRO A 24 1.50 2.96 -14.09
C PRO A 24 0.75 2.99 -15.42
N LYS A 25 1.28 3.74 -16.40
CA LYS A 25 0.64 3.91 -17.73
C LYS A 25 -0.81 4.43 -17.67
N ALA A 26 -1.17 5.14 -16.60
CA ALA A 26 -2.51 5.63 -16.31
C ALA A 26 -3.59 4.52 -16.19
N VAL A 27 -3.19 3.29 -15.87
CA VAL A 27 -4.10 2.18 -15.60
C VAL A 27 -4.31 2.05 -14.09
N GLY A 28 -5.58 2.11 -13.67
CA GLY A 28 -5.96 1.92 -12.27
C GLY A 28 -5.30 2.90 -11.29
N ARG A 29 -4.96 2.39 -10.10
CA ARG A 29 -4.31 3.15 -9.02
C ARG A 29 -3.12 2.41 -8.43
N SER A 30 -2.15 3.17 -7.95
CA SER A 30 -1.12 2.71 -7.01
C SER A 30 -1.53 3.14 -5.61
N ILE A 31 -1.71 2.17 -4.71
CA ILE A 31 -2.16 2.41 -3.34
C ILE A 31 -0.96 2.26 -2.40
N TYR A 32 -0.57 3.33 -1.75
CA TYR A 32 0.53 3.33 -0.78
C TYR A 32 -0.05 2.96 0.55
N VAL A 33 0.50 1.91 1.15
CA VAL A 33 0.01 1.37 2.41
C VAL A 33 1.16 1.15 3.37
N ASN A 34 0.88 1.30 4.66
CA ASN A 34 1.75 0.82 5.72
C ASN A 34 1.21 -0.52 6.25
N VAL A 35 2.01 -1.57 6.16
CA VAL A 35 1.65 -2.91 6.64
C VAL A 35 1.77 -2.95 8.17
N VAL A 36 0.70 -3.40 8.82
CA VAL A 36 0.57 -3.34 10.29
C VAL A 36 1.15 -4.60 10.95
N ASN A 37 0.83 -5.78 10.42
CA ASN A 37 1.08 -7.06 11.10
C ASN A 37 2.00 -8.02 10.32
N LYS A 38 2.65 -7.54 9.25
CA LYS A 38 3.61 -8.31 8.43
C LYS A 38 4.78 -7.41 7.97
N PRO A 39 5.71 -7.06 8.87
CA PRO A 39 6.74 -6.04 8.60
C PRO A 39 7.75 -6.46 7.52
N ASP A 40 7.95 -7.77 7.31
CA ASP A 40 8.83 -8.31 6.27
C ASP A 40 8.34 -8.07 4.84
N LEU A 41 7.10 -7.62 4.66
CA LEU A 41 6.53 -7.32 3.35
C LEU A 41 6.91 -5.92 2.84
N GLY A 42 7.22 -4.99 3.74
CA GLY A 42 7.48 -3.59 3.42
C GLY A 42 8.88 -3.15 3.81
N ILE A 43 9.19 -1.90 3.47
CA ILE A 43 10.43 -1.24 3.90
C ILE A 43 10.13 0.11 4.54
N LYS A 44 11.05 0.57 5.39
CA LYS A 44 10.97 1.91 5.96
C LYS A 44 11.25 2.94 4.87
N GLN A 45 10.32 3.87 4.68
CA GLN A 45 10.43 4.89 3.64
C GLN A 45 9.77 6.21 4.07
N SER A 46 10.43 7.31 3.73
CA SER A 46 9.83 8.65 3.74
C SER A 46 9.10 8.87 2.42
N LEU A 47 7.80 9.13 2.51
CA LEU A 47 6.93 9.30 1.35
C LEU A 47 6.69 10.76 1.02
N MET A 48 6.61 11.03 -0.28
CA MET A 48 6.30 12.35 -0.83
C MET A 48 4.94 12.33 -1.53
N TYR A 49 4.11 13.31 -1.21
CA TYR A 49 2.83 13.53 -1.85
C TYR A 49 2.71 14.98 -2.31
N GLU A 50 2.39 15.18 -3.60
CA GLU A 50 2.26 16.50 -4.22
C GLU A 50 3.47 17.44 -3.94
N GLY A 51 4.69 16.88 -3.98
CA GLY A 51 5.93 17.62 -3.79
C GLY A 51 6.28 17.96 -2.34
N LYS A 52 5.55 17.43 -1.35
CA LYS A 52 5.82 17.63 0.08
C LYS A 52 6.02 16.30 0.79
N GLU A 53 6.80 16.32 1.86
CA GLU A 53 6.91 15.16 2.76
C GLU A 53 5.54 14.88 3.38
N PHE A 54 5.04 13.68 3.12
CA PHE A 54 3.80 13.18 3.69
C PHE A 54 4.03 12.55 5.06
N GLY A 55 5.13 11.81 5.20
CA GLY A 55 5.56 11.20 6.45
C GLY A 55 6.52 10.03 6.22
N THR A 56 7.09 9.53 7.32
CA THR A 56 7.94 8.34 7.32
C THR A 56 7.21 7.18 7.98
N PHE A 57 7.21 6.02 7.33
CA PHE A 57 6.49 4.83 7.76
C PHE A 57 7.41 3.61 7.72
N GLU A 58 7.17 2.64 8.60
CA GLU A 58 8.10 1.52 8.83
C GLU A 58 7.99 0.40 7.80
N ASN A 59 6.78 0.10 7.28
CA ASN A 59 6.53 -1.07 6.43
C ASN A 59 5.75 -0.68 5.18
N VAL A 60 6.33 0.15 4.33
CA VAL A 60 5.65 0.66 3.14
C VAL A 60 5.66 -0.36 2.00
N VAL A 61 4.51 -0.51 1.37
CA VAL A 61 4.28 -1.30 0.16
C VAL A 61 3.36 -0.52 -0.78
N ILE A 62 3.52 -0.71 -2.08
CA ILE A 62 2.58 -0.24 -3.09
C ILE A 62 1.70 -1.41 -3.53
N ILE A 63 0.39 -1.29 -3.38
CA ILE A 63 -0.57 -2.20 -4.01
C ILE A 63 -0.90 -1.65 -5.39
N ASN A 64 -0.56 -2.41 -6.43
CA ASN A 64 -1.03 -2.17 -7.78
C ASN A 64 -2.50 -2.60 -7.87
N ASP A 65 -3.38 -1.63 -8.11
CA ASP A 65 -4.83 -1.81 -8.14
C ASP A 65 -5.38 -1.40 -9.51
N PRO A 66 -5.19 -2.25 -10.54
CA PRO A 66 -5.60 -1.94 -11.92
C PRO A 66 -7.11 -1.79 -12.07
N THR A 67 -7.89 -2.29 -11.10
CA THR A 67 -9.36 -2.30 -11.10
C THR A 67 -9.98 -1.26 -10.14
N ASN A 68 -9.17 -0.40 -9.50
CA ASN A 68 -9.61 0.66 -8.60
C ASN A 68 -10.45 0.19 -7.39
N ARG A 69 -10.18 -1.02 -6.88
CA ARG A 69 -10.90 -1.63 -5.74
C ARG A 69 -10.66 -0.92 -4.41
N PHE A 70 -9.51 -0.27 -4.23
CA PHE A 70 -9.00 0.07 -2.89
C PHE A 70 -8.78 1.56 -2.63
N ALA A 71 -8.89 2.41 -3.66
CA ALA A 71 -8.53 3.83 -3.56
C ALA A 71 -9.34 4.64 -2.53
N SER A 72 -10.53 4.16 -2.15
CA SER A 72 -11.39 4.80 -1.14
C SER A 72 -11.31 4.16 0.25
N ASN A 73 -10.49 3.12 0.41
CA ASN A 73 -10.37 2.38 1.66
C ASN A 73 -9.45 3.10 2.64
N ARG A 74 -9.73 2.96 3.93
CA ARG A 74 -8.81 3.36 5.01
C ARG A 74 -7.90 2.21 5.45
N THR A 75 -8.41 0.99 5.35
CA THR A 75 -7.73 -0.25 5.70
C THR A 75 -7.94 -1.26 4.60
N ILE A 76 -6.94 -2.07 4.30
CA ILE A 76 -7.05 -3.21 3.38
C ILE A 76 -6.58 -4.45 4.12
N CYS A 77 -7.45 -5.47 4.15
CA CYS A 77 -7.11 -6.80 4.62
C CYS A 77 -6.94 -7.71 3.42
N PHE A 78 -5.84 -8.46 3.33
CA PHE A 78 -5.66 -9.48 2.29
C PHE A 78 -4.84 -10.67 2.78
N SER A 79 -5.06 -11.83 2.17
CA SER A 79 -4.29 -13.05 2.44
C SER A 79 -3.45 -13.50 1.25
N LYS A 80 -3.89 -13.20 0.02
CA LYS A 80 -3.25 -13.62 -1.21
C LYS A 80 -2.75 -12.42 -1.98
N PHE A 81 -1.48 -12.44 -2.33
CA PHE A 81 -0.84 -11.40 -3.12
C PHE A 81 0.30 -12.00 -3.92
N ARG A 82 0.70 -11.28 -4.97
CA ARG A 82 1.92 -11.56 -5.74
C ARG A 82 2.83 -10.36 -5.64
N GLN A 83 4.11 -10.59 -5.39
CA GLN A 83 5.10 -9.53 -5.47
C GLN A 83 5.47 -9.31 -6.94
N GLU A 84 5.42 -8.07 -7.38
CA GLU A 84 5.82 -7.68 -8.73
C GLU A 84 7.33 -7.51 -8.78
N ALA A 85 7.91 -7.73 -9.97
CA ALA A 85 9.31 -7.39 -10.19
C ALA A 85 9.50 -5.88 -10.00
N ALA A 86 10.64 -5.49 -9.42
CA ALA A 86 10.98 -4.09 -9.24
C ALA A 86 10.88 -3.34 -10.58
N THR A 87 9.86 -2.48 -10.71
CA THR A 87 9.68 -1.68 -11.92
C THR A 87 10.62 -0.49 -11.85
N THR A 88 11.60 -0.41 -12.75
CA THR A 88 12.60 0.67 -12.83
C THR A 88 12.04 1.96 -13.45
N GLY A 89 10.78 2.30 -13.21
CA GLY A 89 10.07 3.37 -13.94
C GLY A 89 9.10 4.21 -13.11
N GLY A 90 9.23 4.18 -11.79
CA GLY A 90 8.51 5.07 -10.88
C GLY A 90 9.26 6.38 -10.63
N ASP A 91 8.59 7.32 -9.95
CA ASP A 91 9.20 8.54 -9.40
C ASP A 91 10.51 8.16 -8.67
N LEU A 92 11.63 8.87 -8.91
CA LEU A 92 12.95 8.51 -8.35
C LEU A 92 12.95 8.42 -6.81
N MET A 93 11.93 9.00 -6.15
CA MET A 93 11.75 8.94 -4.70
C MET A 93 11.00 7.70 -4.20
N GLU A 94 10.54 6.84 -5.11
CA GLU A 94 9.80 5.60 -4.82
C GLU A 94 10.61 4.35 -5.24
N GLU A 95 11.87 4.55 -5.63
CA GLU A 95 12.80 3.49 -5.99
C GLU A 95 13.03 2.56 -4.80
N GLY A 96 12.83 1.25 -5.02
CA GLY A 96 13.03 0.22 -4.02
C GLY A 96 11.80 -0.16 -3.19
N LEU A 97 10.68 0.57 -3.29
CA LEU A 97 9.44 0.15 -2.64
C LEU A 97 8.93 -1.17 -3.22
N PRO A 98 8.59 -2.18 -2.39
CA PRO A 98 7.93 -3.39 -2.85
C PRO A 98 6.58 -3.07 -3.49
N VAL A 99 6.32 -3.65 -4.65
CA VAL A 99 5.03 -3.57 -5.34
C VAL A 99 4.36 -4.93 -5.28
N ILE A 100 3.08 -4.97 -4.95
CA ILE A 100 2.28 -6.19 -4.91
C ILE A 100 0.96 -6.02 -5.66
N THR A 101 0.44 -7.11 -6.21
CA THR A 101 -0.96 -7.21 -6.63
C THR A 101 -1.70 -8.13 -5.67
N VAL A 102 -2.80 -7.64 -5.08
CA VAL A 102 -3.71 -8.46 -4.26
C VAL A 102 -4.64 -9.25 -5.19
N GLU A 103 -4.79 -10.54 -4.93
CA GLU A 103 -5.68 -11.44 -5.70
C GLU A 103 -7.15 -11.23 -5.33
#